data_AF-A0A847EJB2-F1
#
_entry.id   AF-A0A847EJB2-F1
#
_cell.length_a   1.000
_cell.length_b   1.000
_cell.length_c   1.000
_cell.angle_alpha   90.00
_cell.angle_beta   90.00
_cell.angle_gamma   90.00
#
_symmetry.space_group_name_H-M   'P 1'
#
loop_
_entity.id
_entity.type
_entity.pdbx_description
1 polymer ?
#
loop_
_entity_poly.entity_id
_entity_poly.type
_entity_poly.pdbx_seq_one_letter_code
_entity_poly.pdbx_strand_id
1 'polypeptide(L)'
;MSPKSSTDNDGIYTGIMNPKAQQKLEWDILPLVERPVTLEKKTLYIINQRWGGTKAHEPLLLEMKKWFESNIRGINVVYKVKRGSYHTEDPDLWREVGKKADAAVIGVPA
;
A
#
# COMPACT_ATOMS: atom_id res chain seq x y z
N MET A 1 55.62 10.35 5.63
CA MET A 1 55.30 9.18 6.48
C MET A 1 54.14 8.46 5.83
N SER A 2 54.37 7.19 5.48
CA SER A 2 53.50 6.30 4.71
C SER A 2 52.13 6.06 5.39
N PRO A 3 51.09 5.69 4.62
CA PRO A 3 49.77 5.42 5.19
C PRO A 3 49.83 4.16 6.05
N LYS A 4 49.30 4.24 7.28
CA LYS A 4 49.17 3.08 8.16
C LYS A 4 48.05 2.16 7.64
N SER A 5 48.39 0.89 7.54
CA SER A 5 47.59 -0.22 7.01
C SER A 5 46.21 -0.34 7.63
N SER A 6 45.20 -0.53 6.77
CA SER A 6 43.89 -1.04 7.13
C SER A 6 44.03 -2.45 7.71
N THR A 7 43.82 -2.57 9.01
CA THR A 7 43.38 -3.83 9.60
C THR A 7 41.85 -3.84 9.49
N ASP A 8 41.36 -4.48 8.44
CA ASP A 8 39.96 -4.83 8.26
C ASP A 8 39.52 -5.71 9.45
N ASN A 9 38.86 -5.07 10.42
CA ASN A 9 37.85 -5.76 11.19
C ASN A 9 36.55 -5.50 10.45
N ASP A 10 36.07 -6.50 9.70
CA ASP A 10 34.68 -6.60 9.23
C ASP A 10 33.74 -6.73 10.44
N GLY A 11 33.71 -5.69 11.27
CA GLY A 11 32.71 -5.53 12.30
C GLY A 11 31.40 -5.26 11.58
N ILE A 12 30.50 -6.24 11.59
CA ILE A 12 29.12 -6.03 11.17
C ILE A 12 28.56 -4.93 12.09
N TYR A 13 28.39 -3.72 11.55
CA TYR A 13 27.82 -2.60 12.27
C TYR A 13 26.30 -2.82 12.39
N THR A 14 25.83 -3.47 13.45
CA THR A 14 24.41 -3.77 13.69
C THR A 14 23.59 -2.59 14.24
N GLY A 15 24.07 -1.36 14.06
CA GLY A 15 23.50 -0.16 14.70
C GLY A 15 23.64 1.12 13.91
N ILE A 16 23.87 1.04 12.59
CA ILE A 16 23.91 2.23 11.73
C ILE A 16 22.50 2.82 11.65
N MET A 17 22.21 3.78 12.53
CA MET A 17 21.01 4.59 12.42
C MET A 17 21.12 5.50 11.20
N ASN A 18 20.18 5.38 10.27
CA ASN A 18 20.06 6.36 9.19
C ASN A 18 19.69 7.71 9.82
N PRO A 19 20.55 8.75 9.78
CA PRO A 19 20.27 10.04 10.40
C PRO A 19 19.10 10.78 9.75
N LYS A 20 18.64 10.34 8.56
CA LYS A 20 17.44 10.86 7.90
C LYS A 20 16.15 10.15 8.33
N ALA A 21 16.23 9.12 9.19
CA ALA A 21 15.13 8.18 9.50
C ALA A 21 14.42 7.60 8.25
N GLN A 22 15.07 7.69 7.07
CA GLN A 22 14.54 7.10 5.86
C GLN A 22 14.78 5.60 5.98
N GLN A 23 13.73 4.83 6.25
CA GLN A 23 13.79 3.39 6.05
C GLN A 23 14.10 3.16 4.57
N LYS A 24 15.37 2.91 4.24
CA LYS A 24 15.68 2.19 3.02
C LYS A 24 15.01 0.84 3.26
N LEU A 25 13.94 0.55 2.53
CA LEU A 25 13.28 -0.74 2.63
C LEU A 25 14.36 -1.79 2.39
N GLU A 26 14.66 -2.60 3.41
CA GLU A 26 15.67 -3.66 3.32
C GLU A 26 15.24 -4.79 2.37
N TRP A 27 13.97 -4.74 1.93
CA TRP A 27 13.28 -5.75 1.16
C TRP A 27 12.83 -5.19 -0.18
N ASP A 28 12.94 -6.00 -1.23
CA ASP A 28 12.30 -5.71 -2.50
C ASP A 28 10.79 -5.69 -2.33
N ILE A 29 10.14 -4.58 -2.67
CA ILE A 29 8.69 -4.49 -2.70
C ILE A 29 8.21 -5.31 -3.90
N LEU A 30 7.79 -6.54 -3.66
CA LEU A 30 7.13 -7.36 -4.67
C LEU A 30 5.68 -6.86 -4.81
N PRO A 31 5.31 -6.25 -5.95
CA PRO A 31 3.95 -5.79 -6.14
C PRO A 31 3.00 -7.00 -6.23
N LEU A 32 1.80 -6.89 -5.65
CA LEU A 32 0.78 -7.94 -5.81
C LEU A 32 0.33 -8.10 -7.28
N VAL A 33 0.46 -7.03 -8.07
CA VAL A 33 0.05 -6.93 -9.48
C VAL A 33 0.92 -5.87 -10.15
N GLU A 34 1.31 -6.11 -11.41
CA GLU A 34 2.04 -5.11 -12.20
C GLU A 34 1.28 -3.78 -12.25
N ARG A 35 1.99 -2.66 -12.02
CA ARG A 35 1.36 -1.33 -12.02
C ARG A 35 0.77 -1.05 -13.41
N PRO A 36 -0.55 -0.85 -13.53
CA PRO A 36 -1.15 -0.57 -14.81
C PRO A 36 -0.77 0.84 -15.29
N VAL A 37 -0.55 0.98 -16.60
CA VAL A 37 -0.32 2.28 -17.27
C VAL A 37 -1.59 3.13 -17.41
N THR A 38 -2.76 2.51 -17.32
CA THR A 38 -4.08 3.16 -17.38
C THR A 38 -5.11 2.40 -16.54
N LEU A 39 -6.13 3.10 -16.07
CA LEU A 39 -7.27 2.52 -15.35
C LEU A 39 -8.47 2.22 -16.27
N GLU A 40 -8.38 2.50 -17.57
CA GLU A 40 -9.44 2.14 -18.51
C GLU A 40 -9.64 0.61 -18.57
N LYS A 41 -10.90 0.16 -18.50
CA LYS A 41 -11.26 -1.27 -18.51
C LYS A 41 -10.61 -2.10 -17.40
N LYS A 42 -10.16 -1.45 -16.32
CA LYS A 42 -9.53 -2.08 -15.15
C LYS A 42 -10.48 -2.22 -13.97
N THR A 43 -10.12 -3.09 -13.03
CA THR A 43 -10.82 -3.23 -11.75
C THR A 43 -10.06 -2.52 -10.64
N LEU A 44 -10.65 -1.47 -10.09
CA LEU A 44 -10.14 -0.70 -8.95
C LEU A 44 -10.87 -1.12 -7.67
N TYR A 45 -10.11 -1.52 -6.64
CA TYR A 45 -10.65 -1.76 -5.31
C TYR A 45 -10.47 -0.54 -4.42
N ILE A 46 -11.55 -0.03 -3.84
CA ILE A 46 -11.52 1.00 -2.79
C ILE A 46 -11.80 0.33 -1.45
N ILE A 47 -10.81 0.33 -0.56
CA ILE A 47 -10.81 -0.43 0.69
C ILE A 47 -10.90 0.53 1.88
N ASN A 48 -11.99 0.43 2.63
CA ASN A 48 -12.16 1.10 3.91
C ASN A 48 -11.60 0.25 5.05
N GLN A 49 -10.54 0.73 5.71
CA GLN A 49 -9.86 0.06 6.83
C GLN A 49 -10.61 0.18 8.18
N ARG A 50 -11.74 0.92 8.24
CA ARG A 50 -12.54 1.20 9.46
C ARG A 50 -11.76 1.89 10.59
N TRP A 51 -10.60 2.46 10.29
CA TRP A 51 -9.87 3.28 11.26
C TRP A 51 -10.74 4.49 11.64
N GLY A 52 -10.91 4.80 12.92
CA GLY A 52 -11.81 5.89 13.35
C GLY A 52 -13.31 5.58 13.27
N GLY A 53 -13.69 4.31 13.09
CA GLY A 53 -15.08 3.86 13.08
C GLY A 53 -15.61 3.55 11.69
N THR A 54 -16.77 2.89 11.64
CA THR A 54 -17.28 2.27 10.41
C THR A 54 -17.74 3.28 9.35
N LYS A 55 -18.15 4.47 9.78
CA LYS A 55 -18.77 5.50 8.92
C LYS A 55 -17.91 6.73 8.68
N ALA A 56 -16.76 6.85 9.35
CA ALA A 56 -15.95 8.08 9.30
C ALA A 56 -15.51 8.43 7.87
N HIS A 57 -15.22 7.42 7.05
CA HIS A 57 -14.61 7.59 5.72
C HIS A 57 -15.51 7.19 4.57
N GLU A 58 -16.62 6.50 4.87
CA GLU A 58 -17.50 5.94 3.86
C GLU A 58 -18.03 7.00 2.88
N PRO A 59 -18.46 8.21 3.30
CA PRO A 59 -18.93 9.23 2.37
C PRO A 59 -17.87 9.65 1.35
N LEU A 60 -16.62 9.87 1.80
CA LEU A 60 -15.51 10.26 0.92
C LEU A 60 -15.16 9.15 -0.06
N LEU A 61 -15.02 7.91 0.43
CA LEU A 61 -14.65 6.76 -0.40
C LEU A 61 -15.74 6.43 -1.44
N LEU A 62 -17.01 6.60 -1.08
CA LEU A 62 -18.12 6.45 -2.02
C LEU A 62 -18.16 7.58 -3.05
N GLU A 63 -17.80 8.81 -2.68
CA GLU A 63 -17.71 9.90 -3.65
C GLU A 63 -16.54 9.69 -4.63
N MET A 64 -15.40 9.20 -4.14
CA MET A 64 -14.30 8.77 -5.02
C MET A 64 -14.75 7.66 -5.97
N LYS A 65 -15.50 6.67 -5.48
CA LYS A 65 -16.07 5.61 -6.33
C LYS A 65 -16.89 6.22 -7.47
N LYS A 66 -17.82 7.13 -7.17
CA LYS A 66 -18.63 7.80 -8.19
C LYS A 66 -17.77 8.57 -9.18
N TRP A 67 -16.76 9.28 -8.69
CA TRP A 67 -15.86 10.04 -9.56
C TRP A 67 -15.14 9.11 -10.55
N PHE A 68 -14.58 7.99 -10.08
CA PHE A 68 -13.90 7.03 -10.96
C PHE A 68 -14.84 6.45 -12.00
N GLU A 69 -16.02 5.99 -11.61
CA GLU A 69 -17.02 5.43 -12.52
C GLU A 69 -17.52 6.43 -13.56
N SER A 70 -17.54 7.73 -13.22
CA SER A 70 -17.99 8.79 -14.12
C SER A 70 -16.90 9.28 -15.07
N ASN A 71 -15.63 9.20 -14.65
CA ASN A 71 -14.52 9.83 -15.37
C ASN A 71 -13.60 8.84 -16.10
N ILE A 72 -13.57 7.57 -15.69
CA ILE A 72 -12.71 6.57 -16.30
C ILE A 72 -13.54 5.58 -17.11
N ARG A 73 -13.28 5.52 -18.42
CA ARG A 73 -14.05 4.70 -19.34
C ARG A 73 -13.89 3.20 -19.05
N GLY A 74 -15.03 2.54 -18.80
CA GLY A 74 -15.10 1.09 -18.61
C GLY A 74 -14.43 0.58 -17.33
N ILE A 75 -14.09 1.46 -16.39
CA ILE A 75 -13.57 1.03 -15.09
C ILE A 75 -14.63 0.26 -14.31
N ASN A 76 -14.20 -0.75 -13.54
CA ASN A 76 -15.00 -1.44 -12.55
C ASN A 76 -14.50 -1.05 -11.15
N VAL A 77 -15.30 -0.33 -10.37
CA VAL A 77 -14.89 0.13 -9.03
C VAL A 77 -15.61 -0.67 -7.94
N VAL A 78 -14.83 -1.40 -7.15
CA VAL A 78 -15.34 -2.27 -6.08
C VAL A 78 -15.05 -1.64 -4.73
N TYR A 79 -16.10 -1.23 -4.00
CA TYR A 79 -15.96 -0.78 -2.62
C TYR A 79 -16.01 -1.97 -1.65
N LYS A 80 -15.03 -2.03 -0.73
CA LYS A 80 -14.94 -3.06 0.31
C LYS A 80 -14.67 -2.42 1.66
N VAL A 81 -15.30 -2.98 2.69
CA VAL A 81 -15.00 -2.66 4.08
C VAL A 81 -14.26 -3.85 4.68
N LYS A 82 -13.05 -3.60 5.18
CA LYS A 82 -12.23 -4.64 5.78
C LYS A 82 -12.86 -5.17 7.07
N ARG A 83 -12.77 -6.48 7.30
CA ARG A 83 -13.21 -7.12 8.55
C ARG A 83 -12.26 -6.77 9.70
N GLY A 84 -12.82 -6.69 10.91
CA GLY A 84 -12.07 -6.34 12.12
C GLY A 84 -11.70 -4.87 12.22
N SER A 85 -10.74 -4.58 13.08
CA SER A 85 -10.11 -3.25 13.20
C SER A 85 -8.97 -3.12 12.18
N TYR A 86 -8.39 -1.92 12.06
CA TYR A 86 -7.34 -1.63 11.08
C TYR A 86 -6.08 -2.50 11.27
N HIS A 87 -5.77 -2.90 12.51
CA HIS A 87 -4.61 -3.74 12.84
C HIS A 87 -4.90 -5.25 12.78
N THR A 88 -6.18 -5.64 12.67
CA THR A 88 -6.54 -7.05 12.51
C THR A 88 -6.20 -7.48 11.07
N GLU A 89 -5.77 -8.70 10.80
CA GLU A 89 -5.64 -9.14 9.40
C GLU A 89 -7.00 -9.47 8.77
N ASP A 90 -7.09 -9.33 7.44
CA ASP A 90 -8.23 -9.81 6.63
C ASP A 90 -7.71 -10.59 5.42
N PRO A 91 -7.22 -11.82 5.63
CA PRO A 91 -6.54 -12.60 4.59
C PRO A 91 -7.48 -12.98 3.44
N ASP A 92 -8.79 -13.06 3.69
CA ASP A 92 -9.79 -13.28 2.64
C ASP A 92 -9.88 -12.08 1.70
N LEU A 93 -9.97 -10.87 2.26
CA LEU A 93 -9.98 -9.64 1.46
C LEU A 93 -8.69 -9.52 0.64
N TRP A 94 -7.53 -9.76 1.25
CA TRP A 94 -6.25 -9.64 0.55
C TRP A 94 -6.09 -10.66 -0.57
N ARG A 95 -6.56 -11.90 -0.37
CA ARG A 95 -6.64 -12.91 -1.44
C ARG A 95 -7.60 -12.50 -2.56
N GLU A 96 -8.73 -11.88 -2.24
CA GLU A 96 -9.67 -11.38 -3.25
C GLU A 96 -9.02 -10.27 -4.08
N VAL A 97 -8.42 -9.28 -3.41
CA VAL A 97 -7.76 -8.13 -4.04
C VAL A 97 -6.62 -8.60 -4.93
N GLY A 98 -5.74 -9.48 -4.44
CA GLY A 98 -4.62 -10.01 -5.22
C GLY A 98 -5.04 -10.84 -6.44
N LYS A 99 -6.28 -11.34 -6.49
CA LYS A 99 -6.80 -12.10 -7.64
C LYS A 99 -7.60 -11.26 -8.64
N LYS A 100 -8.25 -10.19 -8.17
CA LYS A 100 -9.27 -9.48 -8.96
C LYS A 100 -8.96 -8.01 -9.21
N ALA A 101 -8.10 -7.39 -8.41
CA ALA A 101 -7.80 -5.98 -8.55
C ALA A 101 -6.63 -5.76 -9.50
N ASP A 102 -6.77 -4.78 -10.40
CA ASP A 102 -5.65 -4.21 -11.13
C ASP A 102 -4.99 -3.07 -10.33
N ALA A 103 -5.76 -2.43 -9.45
CA ALA A 103 -5.32 -1.34 -8.59
C ALA A 103 -6.13 -1.30 -7.28
N ALA A 104 -5.55 -0.73 -6.22
CA ALA A 104 -6.23 -0.53 -4.95
C ALA A 104 -5.99 0.88 -4.37
N VAL A 105 -7.03 1.45 -3.80
CA VAL A 105 -6.99 2.65 -2.94
C VAL A 105 -7.35 2.20 -1.54
N ILE A 106 -6.46 2.44 -0.58
CA ILE A 106 -6.68 2.10 0.83
C ILE A 106 -6.94 3.41 1.58
N GLY A 107 -8.15 3.55 2.12
CA GLY A 107 -8.50 4.68 2.98
C GLY A 107 -7.86 4.52 4.35
N VAL A 108 -6.78 5.27 4.58
CA VAL A 108 -6.16 5.50 5.89
C VAL A 108 -6.23 6.99 6.20
N PRO A 109 -6.48 7.40 7.46
CA PRO A 109 -6.45 8.80 7.85
C PRO A 109 -5.03 9.33 7.96
N ALA A 110 -4.93 10.66 7.85
CA ALA A 110 -3.74 11.44 8.16
C ALA A 110 -3.57 11.64 9.67
#